data_AF-A0A6A4ZV95-F1
#
_entry.id   AF-A0A6A4ZV95-F1
#
_cell.length_a   1.000
_cell.length_b   1.000
_cell.length_c   1.000
_cell.angle_alpha   90.00
_cell.angle_beta   90.00
_cell.angle_gamma   90.00
#
_symmetry.space_group_name_H-M   'P 1'
#
loop_
_entity.id
_entity.type
_entity.pdbx_description
1 polymer ?
#
loop_
_entity_poly.entity_id
_entity_poly.type
_entity_poly.pdbx_seq_one_letter_code
_entity_poly.pdbx_strand_id
1 'polypeptide(L)'
;MGQCAAALEFNFDKKDELPYIGVLDIFGFEDFEPQNRNSLEQLMINYANETLQNMFNQCILKNELELYHLENIFAPQNAALRFPIFRPDLIDHSNDSGIKSKHLVVQYDDNKDCMALIAAKNEGMFSIIDTVGKLAGPSDRKLNETFRKLYSQHP
;
A
#
# COMPACT_ATOMS: atom_id res chain seq x y z
N MET A 1 -12.95 -21.99 -15.83
CA MET A 1 -12.37 -20.66 -16.17
C MET A 1 -11.75 -20.58 -17.56
N GLY A 2 -11.12 -21.63 -18.12
CA GLY A 2 -10.48 -21.55 -19.45
C GLY A 2 -11.39 -21.19 -20.63
N GLN A 3 -12.67 -21.61 -20.61
CA GLN A 3 -13.62 -21.28 -21.70
C GLN A 3 -14.06 -19.80 -21.72
N CYS A 4 -14.05 -19.10 -20.57
CA CYS A 4 -14.34 -17.66 -20.53
C CYS A 4 -13.14 -16.82 -21.01
N ALA A 5 -11.91 -17.31 -20.79
CA ALA A 5 -10.70 -16.64 -21.25
C ALA A 5 -10.59 -16.67 -22.79
N ALA A 6 -11.01 -17.75 -23.44
CA ALA A 6 -11.02 -17.87 -24.90
C ALA A 6 -11.90 -16.82 -25.60
N ALA A 7 -12.97 -16.35 -24.96
CA ALA A 7 -13.81 -15.27 -25.48
C ALA A 7 -13.17 -13.88 -25.35
N LEU A 8 -12.10 -13.76 -24.56
CA LEU A 8 -11.29 -12.55 -24.36
C LEU A 8 -9.92 -12.67 -25.05
N GLU A 9 -9.67 -13.73 -25.83
CA GLU A 9 -8.37 -13.92 -26.50
C GLU A 9 -8.12 -12.81 -27.52
N PHE A 10 -6.99 -12.14 -27.33
CA PHE A 10 -6.51 -11.07 -28.19
C PHE A 10 -6.41 -11.53 -29.64
N ASN A 11 -7.23 -10.95 -30.52
CA ASN A 11 -7.18 -11.24 -31.94
C ASN A 11 -6.02 -10.46 -32.57
N PHE A 12 -4.90 -11.15 -32.79
CA PHE A 12 -3.68 -10.60 -33.39
C PHE A 12 -3.92 -9.95 -34.75
N ASP A 13 -4.85 -10.48 -35.55
CA ASP A 13 -5.18 -9.98 -36.89
C ASP A 13 -6.00 -8.69 -36.84
N LYS A 14 -6.76 -8.47 -35.76
CA LYS A 14 -7.61 -7.28 -35.60
C LYS A 14 -6.91 -6.10 -34.92
N LYS A 15 -5.70 -6.29 -34.37
CA LYS A 15 -5.04 -5.31 -33.49
C LYS A 15 -6.07 -4.70 -32.53
N ASP A 16 -6.71 -5.54 -31.73
CA ASP A 16 -7.70 -5.06 -30.75
C ASP A 16 -6.98 -4.20 -29.68
N GLU A 17 -6.75 -2.94 -30.01
CA GLU A 17 -6.43 -1.84 -29.09
C GLU A 17 -7.72 -1.31 -28.45
N LEU A 18 -8.72 -2.18 -28.24
CA LEU A 18 -9.97 -1.77 -27.63
C LEU A 18 -9.75 -1.56 -26.13
N PRO A 19 -10.11 -0.39 -25.58
CA PRO A 19 -10.07 -0.18 -24.14
C PRO A 19 -11.00 -1.19 -23.46
N TYR A 20 -10.54 -1.79 -22.36
CA TYR A 20 -11.32 -2.75 -21.58
C TYR A 20 -11.55 -2.25 -20.17
N ILE A 21 -12.65 -2.72 -19.57
CA ILE A 21 -12.98 -2.51 -18.16
C ILE A 21 -12.86 -3.86 -17.46
N GLY A 22 -11.91 -3.98 -16.55
CA GLY A 22 -11.70 -5.18 -15.75
C GLY A 22 -12.37 -5.07 -14.39
N VAL A 23 -12.88 -6.19 -13.87
CA VAL A 23 -13.28 -6.33 -12.48
C VAL A 23 -12.26 -7.21 -11.78
N LEU A 24 -11.63 -6.67 -10.73
CA LEU A 24 -10.67 -7.40 -9.91
C LEU A 24 -11.39 -7.95 -8.68
N ASP A 25 -11.41 -9.28 -8.53
CA ASP A 25 -11.92 -9.98 -7.36
C ASP A 25 -10.77 -10.75 -6.70
N ILE A 26 -10.39 -10.34 -5.49
CA ILE A 26 -9.27 -10.89 -4.73
C ILE A 26 -9.64 -10.99 -3.25
N PHE A 27 -8.96 -11.88 -2.53
CA PHE A 27 -9.13 -12.02 -1.07
C PHE A 27 -8.62 -10.78 -0.33
N GLY A 28 -9.36 -10.36 0.71
CA GLY A 28 -8.93 -9.31 1.62
C GLY A 28 -7.89 -9.78 2.64
N PHE A 29 -7.58 -8.92 3.62
CA PHE A 29 -6.63 -9.24 4.69
C PHE A 29 -7.10 -10.44 5.53
N GLU A 30 -6.18 -11.35 5.87
CA GLU A 30 -6.44 -12.55 6.67
C GLU A 30 -5.64 -12.54 7.98
N ASP A 31 -6.29 -12.90 9.07
CA ASP A 31 -5.65 -13.21 10.35
C ASP A 31 -6.40 -14.35 11.06
N PHE A 32 -5.70 -15.43 11.39
CA PHE A 32 -6.31 -16.64 11.94
C PHE A 32 -6.22 -16.72 13.47
N GLU A 33 -7.37 -16.51 14.11
CA GLU A 33 -7.59 -16.74 15.54
C GLU A 33 -7.81 -18.25 15.86
N PRO A 34 -7.53 -18.74 17.08
CA PRO A 34 -7.12 -18.00 18.29
C PRO A 34 -5.59 -18.00 18.56
N GLN A 35 -4.77 -18.46 17.62
CA GLN A 35 -3.34 -18.70 17.85
C GLN A 35 -2.43 -17.93 16.87
N ASN A 36 -3.00 -17.05 16.04
CA ASN A 36 -2.32 -16.29 14.98
C ASN A 36 -1.34 -17.16 14.19
N ARG A 37 -1.77 -18.40 13.91
CA ARG A 37 -0.98 -19.38 13.14
C ARG A 37 -1.19 -19.12 11.67
N ASN A 38 -0.73 -17.95 11.24
CA ASN A 38 -0.70 -17.56 9.84
C ASN A 38 0.43 -18.32 9.15
N SER A 39 0.08 -19.01 8.07
CA SER A 39 1.03 -19.73 7.24
C SER A 39 1.70 -18.79 6.23
N LEU A 40 2.61 -19.34 5.41
CA LEU A 40 3.24 -18.56 4.33
C LEU A 40 2.18 -18.03 3.35
N GLU A 41 1.09 -18.75 3.18
CA GLU A 41 -0.03 -18.39 2.33
C GLU A 41 -0.72 -17.11 2.82
N GLN A 42 -1.02 -16.99 4.10
CA GLN A 42 -1.56 -15.76 4.70
C GLN A 42 -0.58 -14.60 4.54
N LEU A 43 0.74 -14.84 4.73
CA LEU A 43 1.75 -13.81 4.50
C LEU A 43 1.72 -13.30 3.05
N MET A 44 1.55 -14.19 2.07
CA MET A 44 1.45 -13.81 0.66
C MET A 44 0.15 -13.05 0.34
N ILE A 45 -0.98 -13.47 0.92
CA ILE A 45 -2.27 -12.78 0.77
C ILE A 45 -2.19 -11.37 1.37
N ASN A 46 -1.64 -11.24 2.57
CA ASN A 46 -1.51 -9.96 3.26
C ASN A 46 -0.49 -9.04 2.54
N TYR A 47 0.61 -9.59 2.02
CA TYR A 47 1.55 -8.83 1.19
C TYR A 47 0.91 -8.29 -0.10
N ALA A 48 0.06 -9.09 -0.76
CA ALA A 48 -0.70 -8.63 -1.93
C ALA A 48 -1.66 -7.49 -1.57
N ASN A 49 -2.35 -7.58 -0.42
CA ASN A 49 -3.22 -6.53 0.09
C ASN A 49 -2.43 -5.25 0.44
N GLU A 50 -1.26 -5.36 1.06
CA GLU A 50 -0.39 -4.20 1.32
C GLU A 50 0.09 -3.53 0.02
N THR A 51 0.39 -4.33 -1.01
CA THR A 51 0.73 -3.79 -2.33
C THR A 51 -0.44 -3.00 -2.93
N LEU A 52 -1.67 -3.53 -2.79
CA LEU A 52 -2.88 -2.85 -3.24
C LEU A 52 -3.12 -1.54 -2.46
N GLN A 53 -2.92 -1.56 -1.14
CA GLN A 53 -3.04 -0.37 -0.30
C GLN A 53 -2.01 0.71 -0.68
N ASN A 54 -0.77 0.31 -0.98
CA ASN A 54 0.25 1.24 -1.48
C ASN A 54 -0.18 1.87 -2.82
N MET A 55 -0.71 1.08 -3.76
CA MET A 55 -1.25 1.57 -5.03
C MET A 55 -2.42 2.55 -4.81
N PHE A 56 -3.34 2.21 -3.90
CA PHE A 56 -4.46 3.08 -3.56
C PHE A 56 -4.00 4.44 -3.03
N ASN A 57 -3.04 4.45 -2.10
CA ASN A 57 -2.47 5.68 -1.55
C ASN A 57 -1.76 6.53 -2.62
N GLN A 58 -1.04 5.89 -3.55
CA GLN A 58 -0.29 6.61 -4.59
C GLN A 58 -1.18 7.14 -5.72
N CYS A 59 -2.22 6.40 -6.09
CA CYS A 59 -3.08 6.74 -7.22
C CYS A 59 -4.32 7.50 -6.77
N ILE A 60 -5.16 6.91 -5.92
CA ILE A 60 -6.46 7.48 -5.60
C ILE A 60 -6.30 8.66 -4.67
N LEU A 61 -5.65 8.46 -3.51
CA LEU A 61 -5.51 9.54 -2.52
C LEU A 61 -4.77 10.75 -3.10
N LYS A 62 -3.68 10.52 -3.84
CA LYS A 62 -2.93 11.61 -4.49
C LYS A 62 -3.78 12.37 -5.53
N ASN A 63 -4.53 11.66 -6.37
CA ASN A 63 -5.38 12.30 -7.38
C ASN A 63 -6.53 13.09 -6.75
N GLU A 64 -7.16 12.55 -5.70
CA GLU A 64 -8.20 13.26 -4.94
C GLU A 64 -7.66 14.53 -4.31
N LEU A 65 -6.46 14.46 -3.71
CA LEU A 65 -5.79 15.65 -3.19
C LEU A 65 -5.54 16.68 -4.30
N GLU A 66 -5.02 16.27 -5.46
CA GLU A 66 -4.81 17.17 -6.60
C GLU A 66 -6.12 17.82 -7.08
N LEU A 67 -7.20 17.04 -7.16
CA LEU A 67 -8.53 17.54 -7.53
C LEU A 67 -9.04 18.59 -6.52
N TYR A 68 -8.89 18.35 -5.22
CA TYR A 68 -9.29 19.32 -4.19
C TYR A 68 -8.53 20.65 -4.28
N HIS A 69 -7.28 20.62 -4.74
CA HIS A 69 -6.52 21.85 -5.00
C HIS A 69 -7.04 22.56 -6.24
N LEU A 70 -7.31 21.83 -7.33
CA LEU A 70 -7.86 22.39 -8.57
C LEU A 70 -9.23 23.05 -8.35
N GLU A 71 -10.07 22.44 -7.52
CA GLU A 71 -11.40 22.93 -7.19
C GLU A 71 -11.41 24.01 -6.09
N ASN A 72 -10.25 24.37 -5.54
CA ASN A 72 -10.10 25.36 -4.44
C ASN A 72 -10.88 25.00 -3.17
N ILE A 73 -11.10 23.71 -2.90
CA ILE A 73 -11.82 23.21 -1.71
C ILE A 73 -10.88 22.64 -0.64
N PHE A 74 -9.58 22.55 -0.92
CA PHE A 74 -8.54 22.02 -0.02
C PHE A 74 -8.34 22.82 1.29
N ALA A 75 -8.82 24.06 1.33
CA ALA A 75 -8.92 24.86 2.54
C ALA A 75 -10.27 25.60 2.50
N PRO A 76 -11.37 24.97 2.95
CA PRO A 76 -12.68 25.56 2.86
C PRO A 76 -12.69 26.83 3.74
N GLN A 77 -12.62 28.01 3.11
CA GLN A 77 -12.90 29.28 3.78
C GLN A 77 -14.34 29.29 4.33
N ASN A 78 -15.19 28.44 3.75
CA ASN A 78 -16.53 28.16 4.21
C ASN A 78 -16.51 27.13 5.35
N ALA A 79 -16.77 27.58 6.58
CA ALA A 79 -16.84 26.73 7.77
C ALA A 79 -17.86 25.58 7.68
N ALA A 80 -18.81 25.62 6.73
CA ALA A 80 -19.78 24.55 6.50
C ALA A 80 -19.24 23.34 5.72
N LEU A 81 -18.09 23.48 5.03
CA LEU A 81 -17.45 22.40 4.26
C LEU A 81 -16.26 21.79 5.01
N ARG A 82 -16.35 21.64 6.34
CA ARG A 82 -15.29 21.01 7.13
C ARG A 82 -15.32 19.49 6.97
N PHE A 83 -14.30 18.94 6.35
CA PHE A 83 -14.11 17.48 6.28
C PHE A 83 -13.36 16.97 7.53
N PRO A 84 -13.75 15.82 8.11
CA PRO A 84 -13.16 15.27 9.35
C PRO A 84 -11.63 15.02 9.28
N ILE A 85 -11.11 14.84 8.06
CA ILE A 85 -9.68 14.60 7.78
C ILE A 85 -8.85 15.87 8.04
N PHE A 86 -9.44 17.06 7.88
CA PHE A 86 -8.77 18.33 8.11
C PHE A 86 -9.06 18.81 9.54
N ARG A 87 -8.27 18.34 10.51
CA ARG A 87 -8.36 18.89 11.88
C ARG A 87 -7.69 20.27 11.95
N PRO A 88 -8.38 21.32 12.44
CA PRO A 88 -7.84 22.69 12.49
C PRO A 88 -6.85 22.94 13.64
N ASP A 89 -6.43 21.91 14.38
CA ASP A 89 -5.62 22.07 15.61
C ASP A 89 -4.20 22.61 15.34
N LEU A 90 -3.85 22.89 14.08
CA LEU A 90 -2.58 23.49 13.64
C LEU A 90 -2.71 24.93 13.11
N ILE A 91 -3.89 25.55 13.15
CA ILE A 91 -4.05 26.96 12.76
C ILE A 91 -3.77 27.84 13.98
N ASP A 92 -2.49 28.18 14.18
CA ASP A 92 -2.07 29.24 15.09
C ASP A 92 -2.66 30.58 14.60
N HIS A 93 -3.49 31.21 15.42
CA HIS A 93 -4.18 32.47 15.11
C HIS A 93 -3.32 33.72 15.34
N SER A 94 -2.00 33.58 15.46
CA SER A 94 -1.11 34.71 15.67
C SER A 94 -0.46 35.23 14.37
N ASN A 95 -0.92 36.42 13.99
CA ASN A 95 -0.36 37.41 13.04
C ASN A 95 -0.61 37.28 11.53
N ASP A 96 -1.41 38.27 11.10
CA ASP A 96 -1.63 38.81 9.76
C ASP A 96 -0.32 39.24 9.08
N SER A 97 0.08 38.54 8.02
CA SER A 97 0.79 39.08 6.84
C SER A 97 0.96 37.99 5.77
N GLY A 98 -0.02 37.92 4.86
CA GLY A 98 0.05 37.10 3.65
C GLY A 98 -0.22 35.61 3.91
N ILE A 99 -1.38 35.13 3.47
CA ILE A 99 -1.74 33.71 3.44
C ILE A 99 -0.80 33.00 2.46
N LYS A 100 0.44 32.75 2.86
CA LYS A 100 1.22 31.66 2.30
C LYS A 100 0.58 30.42 2.89
N SER A 101 -0.38 29.83 2.16
CA SER A 101 -0.87 28.47 2.38
C SER A 101 0.33 27.54 2.44
N LYS A 102 0.94 27.42 3.62
CA LYS A 102 1.92 26.40 3.91
C LYS A 102 1.05 25.15 4.01
N HIS A 103 0.91 24.49 2.85
CA HIS A 103 0.18 23.26 2.60
C HIS A 103 -0.09 22.49 3.90
N LEU A 104 -1.34 22.44 4.34
CA LEU A 104 -1.79 21.41 5.28
C LEU A 104 -1.76 20.09 4.50
N VAL A 105 -0.57 19.53 4.31
CA VAL A 105 -0.40 18.22 3.67
C VAL A 105 -1.23 17.23 4.47
N VAL A 106 -2.21 16.59 3.82
CA VAL A 106 -2.97 15.51 4.45
C VAL A 106 -1.96 14.43 4.84
N GLN A 107 -1.73 14.28 6.14
CA GLN A 107 -0.88 13.25 6.67
C GLN A 107 -1.67 11.95 6.65
N TYR A 108 -1.10 10.94 6.01
CA TYR A 108 -1.60 9.58 6.02
C TYR A 108 -0.46 8.65 6.39
N ASP A 109 -0.79 7.54 7.03
CA ASP A 109 0.18 6.49 7.30
C ASP A 109 0.44 5.74 6.00
N ASP A 110 1.64 5.91 5.45
CA ASP A 110 2.07 5.12 4.30
C ASP A 110 2.59 3.75 4.75
N ASN A 111 2.56 2.77 3.85
CA ASN A 111 2.94 1.40 4.13
C ASN A 111 4.27 1.01 3.46
N LYS A 112 5.10 1.99 3.06
CA LYS A 112 6.35 1.72 2.32
C LYS A 112 7.36 0.97 3.16
N ASP A 113 7.44 1.28 4.45
CA ASP A 113 8.36 0.60 5.37
C ASP A 113 7.96 -0.87 5.54
N CYS A 114 6.66 -1.17 5.65
CA CYS A 114 6.14 -2.55 5.66
C CYS A 114 6.47 -3.29 4.35
N MET A 115 6.25 -2.64 3.21
CA MET A 115 6.57 -3.19 1.89
C MET A 115 8.07 -3.48 1.73
N ALA A 116 8.93 -2.57 2.19
CA ALA A 116 10.37 -2.73 2.17
C ALA A 116 10.82 -3.86 3.08
N LEU A 117 10.27 -3.94 4.29
CA LEU A 117 10.57 -5.00 5.24
C LEU A 117 10.28 -6.38 4.65
N ILE A 118 9.15 -6.55 3.96
CA ILE A 118 8.76 -7.86 3.42
C ILE A 118 9.55 -8.20 2.13
N ALA A 119 9.63 -7.26 1.18
CA ALA A 119 10.00 -7.55 -0.20
C ALA A 119 11.17 -6.72 -0.76
N ALA A 120 11.94 -6.01 0.07
CA ALA A 120 13.17 -5.37 -0.41
C ALA A 120 14.14 -6.39 -1.00
N LYS A 121 14.75 -6.02 -2.14
CA LYS A 121 15.57 -6.92 -2.98
C LYS A 121 16.71 -7.61 -2.24
N ASN A 122 17.33 -6.95 -1.27
CA ASN A 122 18.53 -7.46 -0.58
C ASN A 122 18.28 -7.71 0.92
N GLU A 123 17.42 -6.92 1.56
CA GLU A 123 17.23 -6.90 3.01
C GLU A 123 15.79 -7.23 3.41
N GLY A 124 14.93 -7.60 2.46
CA GLY A 124 13.56 -7.99 2.74
C GLY A 124 13.44 -9.42 3.24
N MET A 125 12.34 -9.72 3.93
CA MET A 125 12.07 -11.06 4.45
C MET A 125 12.16 -12.14 3.36
N PHE A 126 11.62 -11.89 2.16
CA PHE A 126 11.67 -12.84 1.05
C PHE A 126 13.10 -13.11 0.55
N SER A 127 13.95 -12.08 0.49
CA SER A 127 15.37 -12.24 0.13
C SER A 127 16.10 -13.15 1.12
N ILE A 128 15.80 -12.99 2.42
CA ILE A 128 16.40 -13.80 3.48
C ILE A 128 15.90 -15.25 3.41
N ILE A 129 14.60 -15.46 3.21
CA ILE A 129 14.01 -16.81 3.04
C ILE A 129 14.69 -17.53 1.88
N ASP A 130 14.80 -16.86 0.73
CA ASP A 130 15.49 -17.40 -0.44
C ASP A 130 16.96 -17.72 -0.17
N THR A 131 17.65 -16.85 0.55
CA THR A 131 19.06 -17.03 0.89
C THR A 131 19.25 -18.23 1.80
N VAL A 132 18.49 -18.30 2.91
CA VAL A 132 18.58 -19.40 3.88
C VAL A 132 18.18 -20.74 3.24
N GLY A 133 17.18 -20.74 2.36
CA GLY A 133 16.75 -21.93 1.62
C GLY A 133 17.83 -22.50 0.68
N LYS A 134 18.75 -21.65 0.19
CA LYS A 134 19.87 -22.06 -0.69
C LYS A 134 21.12 -22.53 0.08
N LEU A 135 21.21 -22.26 1.38
CA LEU A 135 22.38 -22.66 2.19
C LEU A 135 22.39 -24.17 2.48
N ALA A 136 23.57 -24.73 2.72
CA ALA A 136 23.71 -26.13 3.13
C ALA A 136 23.07 -26.36 4.52
N GLY A 137 22.10 -27.27 4.56
CA GLY A 137 21.32 -27.57 5.77
C GLY A 137 20.37 -26.43 6.16
N PRO A 138 19.37 -26.11 5.33
CA PRO A 138 18.36 -25.10 5.66
C PRO A 138 17.56 -25.55 6.88
N SER A 139 17.21 -24.61 7.76
CA SER A 139 16.34 -24.89 8.90
C SER A 139 15.59 -23.66 9.37
N ASP A 140 14.36 -23.86 9.86
CA ASP A 140 13.52 -22.80 10.40
C ASP A 140 14.18 -22.10 11.59
N ARG A 141 14.99 -22.82 12.36
CA ARG A 141 15.76 -22.24 13.47
C ARG A 141 16.75 -21.20 12.97
N LYS A 142 17.53 -21.52 11.92
CA LYS A 142 18.50 -20.57 11.33
C LYS A 142 17.78 -19.37 10.73
N LEU A 143 16.64 -19.58 10.08
CA LEU A 143 15.81 -18.50 9.53
C LEU A 143 15.36 -17.54 10.63
N ASN A 144 14.79 -18.08 11.71
CA ASN A 144 14.32 -17.29 12.85
C ASN A 144 15.46 -16.54 13.57
N GLU A 145 16.63 -17.17 13.74
CA GLU A 145 17.82 -16.51 14.30
C GLU A 145 18.28 -15.34 13.41
N THR A 146 18.25 -15.53 12.09
CA THR A 146 18.62 -14.49 11.11
C THR A 146 17.63 -13.33 11.13
N PHE A 147 16.33 -13.60 11.15
CA PHE A 147 15.29 -12.57 11.27
C PHE A 147 15.42 -11.78 12.57
N ARG A 148 15.58 -12.45 13.71
CA ARG A 148 15.77 -11.76 15.00
C ARG A 148 17.00 -10.86 14.97
N LYS A 149 18.11 -11.31 14.38
CA LYS A 149 19.33 -10.51 14.28
C LYS A 149 19.13 -9.25 13.43
N LEU A 150 18.46 -9.37 12.29
CA LEU A 150 18.31 -8.28 11.32
C LEU A 150 17.21 -7.29 11.70
N TYR A 151 16.10 -7.77 12.28
CA TYR A 151 14.90 -6.94 12.52
C TYR A 151 14.60 -6.69 14.00
N SER A 152 15.53 -6.99 14.92
CA SER A 152 15.32 -6.73 16.37
C SER A 152 15.01 -5.28 16.73
N GLN A 153 15.40 -4.33 15.88
CA GLN A 153 15.23 -2.89 16.09
C GLN A 153 14.13 -2.28 15.21
N HIS A 154 13.52 -3.08 14.32
CA HIS A 154 12.42 -2.58 13.52
C HIS A 154 11.19 -2.40 14.43
N PRO A 155 10.50 -1.24 14.37
CA PRO A 155 9.30 -0.99 15.18
C PRO A 155 8.18 -1.97 14.86
#